data_AF-A0A6J4X799-F1
#
_entry.id   AF-A0A6J4X799-F1
#
_cell.length_a   1.000
_cell.length_b   1.000
_cell.length_c   1.000
_cell.angle_alpha   90.00
_cell.angle_beta   90.00
_cell.angle_gamma   90.00
#
_symmetry.space_group_name_H-M   'P 1'
#
loop_
_entity.id
_entity.type
_entity.pdbx_description
1 polymer ?
#
loop_
_entity_poly.entity_id
_entity_poly.type
_entity_poly.pdbx_seq_one_letter_code
_entity_poly.pdbx_strand_id
1 'polypeptide(L)'
;MKLLSAMILGLALLAFTGNIFAQDMLYVAEENEGIYGTWVNMDYQPDAHPRQKIINYPGKWATYGSAGSETATETGKYTITEKWTDSEGNIWYKGEVVFPFQKAYELDKISNSGKTWEFVFSSSKYPTKIDPEDSDYHIYHRK
;
A
#
# COMPACT_ATOMS: atom_id res chain seq x y z
N MET A 1 9.96 -26.76 -65.04
CA MET A 1 9.29 -27.73 -64.12
C MET A 1 10.14 -27.85 -62.87
N LYS A 2 9.51 -27.65 -61.69
CA LYS A 2 10.04 -27.63 -60.31
C LYS A 2 10.81 -26.35 -59.92
N LEU A 3 10.52 -25.62 -58.85
CA LEU A 3 9.31 -25.31 -58.08
C LEU A 3 9.78 -24.17 -57.15
N LEU A 4 9.03 -23.08 -57.10
CA LEU A 4 9.24 -21.97 -56.17
C LEU A 4 9.28 -22.47 -54.72
N SER A 5 10.12 -21.86 -53.89
CA SER A 5 9.86 -21.80 -52.44
C SER A 5 10.31 -20.42 -51.94
N ALA A 6 9.37 -19.48 -52.01
CA ALA A 6 9.41 -18.25 -51.26
C ALA A 6 9.01 -18.57 -49.81
N MET A 7 9.85 -18.25 -48.83
CA MET A 7 9.44 -18.18 -47.43
C MET A 7 9.26 -16.72 -47.04
N ILE A 8 7.99 -16.32 -47.03
CA ILE A 8 7.49 -15.14 -46.34
C ILE A 8 7.40 -15.54 -44.87
N LEU A 9 8.18 -14.90 -43.99
CA LEU A 9 7.87 -14.87 -42.57
C LEU A 9 7.67 -13.41 -42.16
N GLY A 10 6.41 -12.98 -42.25
CA GLY A 10 5.96 -11.73 -41.65
C GLY A 10 5.90 -11.88 -40.14
N LEU A 11 6.52 -10.95 -39.43
CA LEU A 11 6.15 -10.64 -38.06
C LEU A 11 5.59 -9.22 -38.08
N ALA A 12 4.27 -9.16 -38.03
CA ALA A 12 3.50 -7.94 -37.89
C ALA A 12 3.90 -7.25 -36.57
N LEU A 13 4.49 -6.06 -36.70
CA LEU A 13 4.69 -5.14 -35.59
C LEU A 13 3.33 -4.54 -35.23
N LEU A 14 2.55 -5.24 -34.39
CA LEU A 14 1.38 -4.66 -33.73
C LEU A 14 1.88 -3.71 -32.64
N ALA A 15 2.21 -2.48 -33.03
CA ALA A 15 2.35 -1.39 -32.08
C ALA A 15 0.97 -1.14 -31.46
N PHE A 16 0.79 -1.62 -30.22
CA PHE A 16 -0.38 -1.37 -29.41
C PHE A 16 -0.62 0.15 -29.30
N THR A 17 -1.65 0.65 -29.99
CA THR A 17 -2.23 1.96 -29.70
C THR A 17 -3.08 1.84 -28.43
N GLY A 18 -2.41 1.85 -27.27
CA GLY A 18 -3.03 1.79 -25.95
C GLY A 18 -3.19 3.18 -25.33
N ASN A 19 -3.74 4.17 -26.05
CA ASN A 19 -4.29 5.36 -25.40
C ASN A 19 -5.74 5.05 -25.01
N ILE A 20 -5.90 4.21 -23.99
CA ILE A 20 -7.19 3.90 -23.39
C ILE A 20 -7.35 4.87 -22.21
N PHE A 21 -8.24 5.84 -22.41
CA PHE A 21 -8.98 6.60 -21.40
C PHE A 21 -8.36 6.64 -19.99
N ALA A 22 -7.67 7.75 -19.69
CA ALA A 22 -7.44 8.20 -18.32
C ALA A 22 -8.79 8.62 -17.70
N GLN A 23 -9.63 7.64 -17.43
CA GLN A 23 -10.73 7.78 -16.48
C GLN A 23 -10.12 7.33 -15.15
N ASP A 24 -10.15 8.20 -14.14
CA ASP A 24 -9.70 7.93 -12.77
C ASP A 24 -10.49 6.72 -12.22
N MET A 25 -10.05 5.50 -12.55
CA MET A 25 -10.63 4.29 -12.00
C MET A 25 -10.17 4.22 -10.55
N LEU A 26 -11.13 4.41 -9.63
CA LEU A 26 -10.94 4.13 -8.22
C LEU A 26 -10.35 2.73 -8.07
N TYR A 27 -9.22 2.63 -7.38
CA TYR A 27 -8.62 1.35 -7.06
C TYR A 27 -9.61 0.49 -6.26
N VAL A 28 -9.79 -0.76 -6.68
CA VAL A 28 -10.64 -1.73 -5.98
C VAL A 28 -9.71 -2.70 -5.25
N ALA A 29 -9.69 -2.63 -3.93
CA ALA A 29 -8.84 -3.48 -3.11
C ALA A 29 -9.26 -4.95 -3.16
N GLU A 30 -8.26 -5.83 -3.27
CA GLU A 30 -8.44 -7.27 -3.18
C GLU A 30 -8.62 -7.70 -1.71
N GLU A 31 -9.18 -8.88 -1.43
CA GLU A 31 -9.38 -9.34 -0.04
C GLU A 31 -8.06 -9.67 0.69
N ASN A 32 -6.99 -9.90 -0.07
CA ASN A 32 -5.68 -10.36 0.38
C ASN A 32 -4.57 -9.32 0.16
N GLU A 33 -4.89 -8.03 0.21
CA GLU A 33 -3.87 -6.98 0.11
C GLU A 33 -2.76 -7.17 1.13
N GLY A 34 -1.51 -6.95 0.70
CA GLY A 34 -0.33 -7.14 1.54
C GLY A 34 -0.36 -6.28 2.81
N ILE A 35 -1.05 -5.13 2.78
CA ILE A 35 -1.20 -4.26 3.95
C ILE A 35 -2.19 -4.78 5.01
N TYR A 36 -3.07 -5.72 4.66
CA TYR A 36 -4.02 -6.27 5.61
C TYR A 36 -3.37 -7.23 6.60
N GLY A 37 -3.93 -7.29 7.81
CA GLY A 37 -3.45 -8.11 8.92
C GLY A 37 -3.07 -7.29 10.15
N THR A 38 -2.28 -7.92 11.02
CA THR A 38 -1.79 -7.31 12.27
C THR A 38 -0.32 -6.95 12.14
N TRP A 39 -0.01 -5.72 12.52
CA TRP A 39 1.32 -5.13 12.49
C TRP A 39 1.68 -4.62 13.87
N VAL A 40 2.91 -4.86 14.31
CA VAL A 40 3.40 -4.52 15.65
C VAL A 40 4.77 -3.84 15.59
N ASN A 41 5.00 -2.91 16.51
CA ASN A 41 6.33 -2.41 16.82
C ASN A 41 6.43 -2.28 18.33
N MET A 42 7.20 -3.19 18.94
CA MET A 42 7.35 -3.24 20.40
C MET A 42 8.40 -2.28 20.94
N ASP A 43 9.21 -1.67 20.06
CA ASP A 43 10.22 -0.68 20.40
C ASP A 43 9.60 0.71 20.61
N TYR A 44 8.38 0.93 20.11
CA TYR A 44 7.60 2.12 20.42
C TYR A 44 7.25 2.21 21.90
N GLN A 45 7.44 3.41 22.45
CA GLN A 45 7.01 3.73 23.79
C GLN A 45 5.47 3.76 23.85
N PRO A 46 4.84 3.16 24.87
CA PRO A 46 3.39 2.99 24.93
C PRO A 46 2.56 4.29 24.85
N ASP A 47 3.16 5.42 25.19
CA ASP A 47 2.59 6.76 25.25
C ASP A 47 2.94 7.64 24.04
N ALA A 48 3.94 7.25 23.24
CA ALA A 48 4.38 8.02 22.08
C ALA A 48 3.70 7.56 20.78
N HIS A 49 3.66 6.24 20.54
CA HIS A 49 3.10 5.67 19.32
C HIS A 49 2.33 4.37 19.62
N PRO A 50 1.24 4.06 18.89
CA PRO A 50 0.59 2.77 19.04
C PRO A 50 1.54 1.62 18.72
N ARG A 51 1.61 0.61 19.59
CA ARG A 51 2.48 -0.55 19.39
C ARG A 51 1.89 -1.60 18.44
N GLN A 52 0.61 -1.48 18.10
CA GLN A 52 -0.05 -2.37 17.17
C GLN A 52 -1.03 -1.58 16.28
N LYS A 53 -1.01 -1.86 14.97
CA LYS A 53 -1.97 -1.38 13.96
C LYS A 53 -2.53 -2.60 13.23
N ILE A 54 -3.86 -2.70 13.16
CA ILE A 54 -4.57 -3.75 12.43
C ILE A 54 -5.30 -3.10 11.28
N ILE A 55 -5.21 -3.66 10.07
CA ILE A 55 -6.04 -3.28 8.92
C ILE A 55 -6.72 -4.55 8.41
N ASN A 56 -8.05 -4.57 8.43
CA ASN A 56 -8.86 -5.67 7.92
C ASN A 56 -9.57 -5.26 6.64
N TYR A 57 -9.78 -6.18 5.71
CA TYR A 57 -10.68 -5.98 4.58
C TYR A 57 -12.10 -5.62 5.08
N PRO A 58 -12.82 -4.66 4.45
CA PRO A 58 -12.45 -3.84 3.29
C PRO A 58 -11.86 -2.48 3.70
N GLY A 59 -10.87 -2.46 4.59
CA GLY A 59 -10.17 -1.26 5.04
C GLY A 59 -10.55 -0.76 6.44
N LYS A 60 -11.13 -1.57 7.33
CA LYS A 60 -11.30 -1.15 8.73
C LYS A 60 -9.95 -1.20 9.44
N TRP A 61 -9.51 -0.11 10.05
CA TRP A 61 -8.28 -0.09 10.85
C TRP A 61 -8.54 0.18 12.33
N ALA A 62 -7.62 -0.30 13.16
CA ALA A 62 -7.58 -0.02 14.59
C ALA A 62 -6.13 0.02 15.09
N THR A 63 -5.83 0.91 16.02
CA THR A 63 -4.55 0.97 16.73
C THR A 63 -4.72 0.60 18.19
N TYR A 64 -3.64 0.10 18.80
CA TYR A 64 -3.65 -0.36 20.18
C TYR A 64 -2.34 0.03 20.88
N GLY A 65 -2.43 0.42 22.15
CA GLY A 65 -1.27 0.72 22.99
C GLY A 65 -0.41 -0.49 23.36
N SER A 66 -0.84 -1.72 23.07
CA SER A 66 -0.05 -2.95 23.23
C SER A 66 -0.53 -4.08 22.31
N ALA A 67 0.33 -5.05 22.03
CA ALA A 67 0.03 -6.19 21.14
C ALA A 67 -1.01 -7.19 21.69
N GLY A 68 -1.46 -7.02 22.93
CA GLY A 68 -2.48 -7.83 23.59
C GLY A 68 -3.68 -7.05 24.09
N SER A 69 -3.76 -5.74 23.80
CA SER A 69 -4.90 -4.94 24.24
C SER A 69 -6.16 -5.34 23.48
N GLU A 70 -7.25 -5.58 24.20
CA GLU A 70 -8.57 -5.82 23.61
C GLU A 70 -9.30 -4.51 23.27
N THR A 71 -8.86 -3.40 23.85
CA THR A 71 -9.45 -2.07 23.61
C THR A 71 -8.57 -1.29 22.63
N ALA A 72 -9.16 -0.89 21.51
CA ALA A 72 -8.52 -0.04 20.52
C ALA A 72 -8.39 1.39 21.06
N THR A 73 -7.24 2.02 20.82
CA THR A 73 -6.99 3.43 21.13
C THR A 73 -7.67 4.31 20.09
N GLU A 74 -7.54 3.95 18.82
CA GLU A 74 -8.22 4.63 17.71
C GLU A 74 -8.74 3.60 16.71
N THR A 75 -9.76 4.00 15.95
CA THR A 75 -10.33 3.19 14.87
C THR A 75 -10.77 4.08 13.72
N GLY A 76 -10.86 3.50 12.53
CA GLY A 76 -11.31 4.25 11.37
C GLY A 76 -11.39 3.40 10.11
N LYS A 77 -11.34 4.09 8.96
CA LYS A 77 -11.31 3.48 7.62
C LYS A 77 -10.03 3.87 6.90
N TYR A 78 -9.39 2.89 6.28
CA TYR A 78 -8.22 2.99 5.42
C TYR A 78 -8.66 2.60 4.01
N THR A 79 -8.58 3.52 3.06
CA THR A 79 -8.97 3.26 1.67
C THR A 79 -7.74 3.32 0.78
N ILE A 80 -7.40 2.20 0.13
CA ILE A 80 -6.32 2.18 -0.86
C ILE A 80 -6.80 2.95 -2.10
N THR A 81 -6.04 3.96 -2.49
CA THR A 81 -6.32 4.77 -3.69
C THR A 81 -5.37 4.45 -4.83
N GLU A 82 -4.17 3.94 -4.54
CA GLU A 82 -3.19 3.50 -5.52
C GLU A 82 -2.34 2.36 -4.96
N LYS A 83 -1.90 1.45 -5.84
CA LYS A 83 -0.98 0.35 -5.52
C LYS A 83 0.00 0.18 -6.67
N TRP A 84 1.28 0.00 -6.35
CA TRP A 84 2.30 -0.35 -7.33
C TRP A 84 3.40 -1.21 -6.69
N THR A 85 4.26 -1.79 -7.52
CA THR A 85 5.43 -2.55 -7.06
C THR A 85 6.68 -1.90 -7.63
N ASP A 86 7.70 -1.72 -6.81
CA ASP A 86 8.99 -1.18 -7.27
C ASP A 86 9.91 -2.27 -7.85
N SER A 87 11.07 -1.88 -8.35
CA SER A 87 12.06 -2.80 -8.93
C SER A 87 12.69 -3.77 -7.92
N GLU A 88 12.55 -3.51 -6.62
CA GLU A 88 13.05 -4.38 -5.54
C GLU A 88 11.97 -5.38 -5.08
N GLY A 89 10.76 -5.28 -5.64
CA GLY A 89 9.62 -6.11 -5.30
C GLY A 89 8.87 -5.64 -4.06
N ASN A 90 9.14 -4.43 -3.54
CA ASN A 90 8.35 -3.86 -2.46
C ASN A 90 6.99 -3.42 -3.02
N ILE A 91 5.93 -3.62 -2.24
CA ILE A 91 4.59 -3.17 -2.59
C ILE A 91 4.38 -1.80 -1.96
N TRP A 92 3.94 -0.86 -2.77
CA TRP A 92 3.64 0.50 -2.34
C TRP A 92 2.15 0.76 -2.42
N TYR A 93 1.65 1.56 -1.49
CA TYR A 93 0.27 2.03 -1.48
C TYR A 93 0.20 3.53 -1.25
N LYS A 94 -0.81 4.16 -1.84
CA LYS A 94 -1.38 5.40 -1.31
C LYS A 94 -2.68 5.06 -0.61
N GLY A 95 -2.86 5.62 0.59
CA GLY A 95 -4.02 5.39 1.43
C GLY A 95 -4.67 6.68 1.90
N GLU A 96 -6.01 6.71 1.94
CA GLU A 96 -6.74 7.69 2.75
C GLU A 96 -7.10 7.07 4.09
N VAL A 97 -6.68 7.72 5.18
CA VAL A 97 -6.99 7.31 6.55
C VAL A 97 -8.05 8.24 7.10
N VAL A 98 -9.24 7.72 7.34
CA VAL A 98 -10.37 8.43 7.92
C VAL A 98 -10.47 8.07 9.40
N PHE A 99 -10.36 9.08 10.25
CA PHE A 99 -10.64 9.06 11.67
C PHE A 99 -12.06 9.63 11.91
N PRO A 100 -12.63 9.57 13.12
CA PRO A 100 -13.97 10.09 13.39
C PRO A 100 -14.22 11.56 12.96
N PHE A 101 -13.19 12.42 13.02
CA PHE A 101 -13.33 13.86 12.74
C PHE A 101 -12.27 14.44 11.80
N GLN A 102 -11.38 13.60 11.26
CA GLN A 102 -10.27 14.05 10.44
C GLN A 102 -9.94 13.00 9.38
N LYS A 103 -9.22 13.43 8.34
CA LYS A 103 -8.62 12.54 7.36
C LYS A 103 -7.14 12.84 7.22
N ALA A 104 -6.37 11.82 6.90
CA ALA A 104 -4.97 11.91 6.54
C ALA A 104 -4.70 11.09 5.27
N TYR A 105 -3.55 11.34 4.68
CA TYR A 105 -3.05 10.69 3.49
C TYR A 105 -1.77 9.93 3.86
N GLU A 106 -1.76 8.61 3.66
CA GLU A 106 -0.61 7.74 3.92
C GLU A 106 0.10 7.38 2.60
N LEU A 107 1.42 7.32 2.66
CA LEU A 107 2.26 6.64 1.69
C LEU A 107 2.91 5.45 2.39
N ASP A 108 2.58 4.25 1.93
CA ASP A 108 2.96 3.00 2.57
C ASP A 108 3.91 2.20 1.69
N LYS A 109 4.86 1.53 2.32
CA LYS A 109 5.77 0.57 1.71
C LYS A 109 5.77 -0.72 2.52
N ILE A 110 5.40 -1.81 1.87
CA ILE A 110 5.56 -3.17 2.37
C ILE A 110 6.79 -3.77 1.71
N SER A 111 7.77 -4.18 2.51
CA SER A 111 8.99 -4.85 2.01
C SER A 111 8.64 -6.06 1.14
N ASN A 112 9.49 -6.45 0.19
CA ASN A 112 9.23 -7.62 -0.67
C ASN A 112 8.97 -8.92 0.12
N SER A 113 9.49 -9.01 1.34
CA SER A 113 9.29 -10.16 2.24
C SER A 113 7.88 -10.22 2.85
N GLY A 114 7.11 -9.13 2.74
CA GLY A 114 5.81 -8.95 3.39
C GLY A 114 5.87 -8.72 4.90
N LYS A 115 7.07 -8.62 5.48
CA LYS A 115 7.29 -8.60 6.94
C LYS A 115 7.46 -7.22 7.56
N THR A 116 7.87 -6.23 6.78
CA THR A 116 8.06 -4.85 7.24
C THR A 116 7.11 -3.93 6.51
N TRP A 117 6.44 -3.07 7.27
CA TRP A 117 5.61 -1.98 6.79
C TRP A 117 6.17 -0.66 7.29
N GLU A 118 6.54 0.20 6.36
CA GLU A 118 6.93 1.58 6.63
C GLU A 118 5.86 2.50 6.06
N PHE A 119 5.52 3.58 6.76
CA PHE A 119 4.66 4.60 6.21
C PHE A 119 4.97 5.97 6.76
N VAL A 120 4.53 6.99 6.05
CA VAL A 120 4.45 8.37 6.53
C VAL A 120 3.05 8.88 6.22
N PHE A 121 2.50 9.75 7.06
CA PHE A 121 1.19 10.34 6.83
C PHE A 121 1.25 11.87 6.79
N SER A 122 0.22 12.49 6.21
CA SER A 122 0.04 13.94 6.21
C SER A 122 -1.44 14.28 6.22
N SER A 123 -1.82 15.34 6.94
CA SER A 123 -3.21 15.81 7.02
C SER A 123 -3.67 16.57 5.77
N SER A 124 -2.76 16.93 4.86
CA SER A 124 -3.04 17.88 3.77
C SER A 124 -3.00 17.27 2.37
N LYS A 125 -2.05 16.38 2.10
CA LYS A 125 -1.83 15.76 0.79
C LYS A 125 -1.03 14.47 0.93
N TYR A 126 -1.03 13.63 -0.09
CA TYR A 126 -0.16 12.45 -0.14
C TYR A 126 1.32 12.84 0.02
N PRO A 127 2.04 12.21 0.96
CA PRO A 127 3.49 12.24 0.98
C PRO A 127 4.06 11.68 -0.33
N THR A 128 5.24 12.15 -0.73
CA THR A 128 5.90 11.75 -1.99
C THR A 128 7.15 10.90 -1.78
N LYS A 129 7.60 10.74 -0.53
CA LYS A 129 8.73 9.91 -0.12
C LYS A 129 8.51 9.40 1.30
N ILE A 130 9.14 8.29 1.64
CA ILE A 130 9.30 7.82 3.03
C ILE A 130 10.70 8.26 3.47
N ASP A 131 10.78 8.94 4.61
CA ASP A 131 12.01 9.45 5.21
C ASP A 131 12.01 9.08 6.70
N PRO A 132 12.92 8.21 7.18
CA PRO A 132 12.92 7.76 8.57
C PRO A 132 13.12 8.88 9.61
N GLU A 133 13.60 10.05 9.18
CA GLU A 133 13.78 11.23 10.03
C GLU A 133 12.52 12.13 10.08
N ASP A 134 11.47 11.80 9.33
CA ASP A 134 10.19 12.50 9.38
C ASP A 134 9.46 12.20 10.70
N SER A 135 8.91 13.23 11.36
CA SER A 135 8.17 13.03 12.61
C SER A 135 6.90 12.20 12.44
N ASP A 136 6.35 12.15 11.22
CA ASP A 136 5.17 11.34 10.90
C ASP A 136 5.54 9.95 10.36
N TYR A 137 6.85 9.62 10.29
CA TYR A 137 7.33 8.29 9.89
C TYR A 137 7.00 7.23 10.94
N HIS A 138 6.56 6.07 10.44
CA HIS A 138 6.30 4.90 11.24
C HIS A 138 6.83 3.62 10.57
N ILE A 139 7.22 2.67 11.41
CA ILE A 139 7.61 1.32 11.01
C ILE A 139 6.94 0.30 11.91
N TYR A 140 6.41 -0.75 11.29
CA TYR A 140 5.85 -1.91 11.96
C TYR A 140 6.32 -3.20 11.30
N HIS A 141 6.25 -4.28 12.06
CA HIS A 141 6.56 -5.63 11.61
C HIS A 141 5.34 -6.53 11.69
N ARG A 142 5.25 -7.49 10.79
CA ARG A 142 4.17 -8.48 10.81
C ARG A 142 4.22 -9.24 12.14
N LYS A 143 3.08 -9.36 12.82
CA LYS A 143 2.94 -10.18 14.03
C LYS A 143 3.06 -11.67 13.73
#